data_AF-A0A392N3Z8-F1
#
_entry.id   AF-A0A392N3Z8-F1
#
_cell.length_a   1.000
_cell.length_b   1.000
_cell.length_c   1.000
_cell.angle_alpha   90.00
_cell.angle_beta   90.00
_cell.angle_gamma   90.00
#
_symmetry.space_group_name_H-M   'P 1'
#
loop_
_entity.id
_entity.type
_entity.pdbx_description
1 polymer ?
#
loop_
_entity_poly.entity_id
_entity_poly.type
_entity_poly.pdbx_seq_one_letter_code
_entity_poly.pdbx_strand_id
1 'polypeptide(L)'
;MNCSQEAHDLFQDMEIRGIKPDVITYTVLLDEGLKQFYYGPRKGKDAKYNVLTIWGDMKQMRISPDVVTYTVMIDGHMKIHNLENAIIFFKEMIALRLEPDIVTYTALVSGLLKGGYTENAVMKEITPPLHIISKLERQIIKFRKVNF
;
A
#
# COMPACT_ATOMS: atom_id res chain seq x y z
N MET A 1 -13.65 -8.04 18.06
CA MET A 1 -13.16 -6.75 18.56
C MET A 1 -12.47 -6.07 17.39
N ASN A 2 -12.91 -4.87 17.04
CA ASN A 2 -12.68 -4.28 15.73
C ASN A 2 -11.41 -3.42 15.82
N CYS A 3 -10.23 -4.00 15.57
CA CYS A 3 -8.93 -3.32 15.58
C CYS A 3 -8.96 -1.99 14.80
N SER A 4 -9.75 -1.95 13.73
CA SER A 4 -10.09 -0.75 12.96
C SER A 4 -10.64 0.41 13.79
N GLN A 5 -11.61 0.14 14.66
CA GLN A 5 -12.25 1.17 15.47
C GLN A 5 -11.26 1.72 16.50
N GLU A 6 -10.47 0.85 17.12
CA GLU A 6 -9.46 1.23 18.11
C GLU A 6 -8.38 2.16 17.50
N ALA A 7 -7.96 1.90 16.26
CA ALA A 7 -7.02 2.76 15.56
C ALA A 7 -7.59 4.17 15.29
N HIS A 8 -8.86 4.27 14.90
CA HIS A 8 -9.54 5.57 14.69
C HIS A 8 -9.77 6.32 16.00
N ASP A 9 -10.15 5.62 17.07
CA ASP A 9 -10.39 6.20 18.38
C ASP A 9 -9.07 6.74 18.98
N LEU A 10 -7.97 5.99 18.82
CA LEU A 10 -6.63 6.43 19.23
C LEU A 10 -6.19 7.67 18.46
N PHE A 11 -6.42 7.72 17.14
CA PHE A 11 -6.09 8.89 16.33
C PHE A 11 -6.86 10.14 16.79
N GLN A 12 -8.16 10.00 17.08
CA GLN A 12 -8.96 11.10 17.62
C GLN A 12 -8.48 11.54 19.00
N ASP A 13 -8.14 10.61 19.89
CA ASP A 13 -7.60 10.94 21.22
C ASP A 13 -6.26 11.69 21.11
N MET A 14 -5.38 11.32 20.16
CA MET A 14 -4.16 12.06 19.88
C MET A 14 -4.46 13.51 19.47
N GLU A 15 -5.42 13.74 18.56
CA GLU A 15 -5.83 15.08 18.13
C GLU A 15 -6.39 15.91 19.30
N ILE A 16 -7.28 15.33 20.11
CA ILE A 16 -7.90 15.99 21.27
C ILE A 16 -6.84 16.41 22.30
N ARG A 17 -5.82 15.58 22.49
CA ARG A 17 -4.70 15.84 23.41
C ARG A 17 -3.63 16.74 22.82
N GLY A 18 -3.75 17.17 21.56
CA GLY A 18 -2.74 17.97 20.86
C GLY A 18 -1.44 17.20 20.59
N ILE A 19 -1.49 15.87 20.60
CA ILE A 19 -0.36 15.00 20.25
C ILE A 19 -0.33 14.88 18.73
N LYS A 20 0.74 15.39 18.10
CA LYS A 20 0.87 15.35 16.64
C LYS A 20 1.08 13.91 16.17
N PRO A 21 0.21 13.37 15.28
CA PRO A 21 0.46 12.08 14.65
C PRO A 21 1.74 12.10 13.81
N ASP A 22 2.39 10.96 13.71
CA ASP A 22 3.62 10.77 12.93
C ASP A 22 3.39 9.86 11.72
N VAL A 23 4.46 9.60 10.96
CA VAL A 23 4.43 8.75 9.76
C VAL A 23 3.92 7.34 10.07
N ILE A 24 4.25 6.79 11.24
CA ILE A 24 3.83 5.45 11.66
C ILE A 24 2.32 5.45 11.89
N THR A 25 1.82 6.45 12.61
CA THR A 25 0.39 6.61 12.89
C THR A 25 -0.44 6.63 11.60
N TYR A 26 -0.04 7.45 10.62
CA TYR A 26 -0.71 7.50 9.33
C TYR A 26 -0.55 6.21 8.52
N THR A 27 0.63 5.59 8.54
CA THR A 27 0.86 4.31 7.83
C THR A 27 -0.06 3.20 8.33
N VAL A 28 -0.27 3.10 9.65
CA VAL A 28 -1.20 2.12 10.25
C VAL A 28 -2.64 2.40 9.84
N LEU A 29 -3.08 3.66 9.87
CA LEU A 29 -4.44 4.04 9.47
C LEU A 29 -4.71 3.77 7.99
N LEU A 30 -3.74 4.03 7.12
CA LEU A 30 -3.84 3.73 5.69
C LEU A 30 -3.94 2.22 5.43
N ASP A 31 -3.07 1.43 6.06
CA ASP A 31 -3.08 -0.04 5.94
C ASP A 31 -4.42 -0.63 6.41
N GLU A 32 -4.91 -0.16 7.55
CA GLU A 32 -6.19 -0.58 8.10
C GLU A 32 -7.37 -0.17 7.20
N GLY A 33 -7.40 1.07 6.73
CA GLY A 33 -8.41 1.55 5.79
C GLY A 33 -8.43 0.74 4.48
N LEU A 34 -7.26 0.31 3.99
CA LEU A 34 -7.14 -0.55 2.81
C LEU A 34 -7.66 -1.98 3.09
N LYS A 35 -7.40 -2.54 4.27
CA LYS A 35 -7.88 -3.88 4.67
C LYS A 35 -9.40 -3.98 4.74
N GLN A 36 -10.09 -2.90 5.10
CA GLN A 36 -11.56 -2.86 5.10
C GLN A 36 -12.15 -3.22 3.72
N PHE A 37 -11.43 -2.96 2.62
CA PHE A 37 -11.88 -3.31 1.27
C PHE A 37 -11.74 -4.82 0.93
N TYR A 38 -10.93 -5.59 1.67
CA TYR A 38 -10.68 -7.01 1.42
C TYR A 38 -11.36 -7.97 2.37
N TYR A 39 -11.40 -7.63 3.66
CA TYR A 39 -11.67 -8.60 4.73
C TYR A 39 -12.99 -8.35 5.47
N GLY A 40 -13.72 -7.26 5.17
CA GLY A 40 -14.93 -6.89 5.92
C GLY A 40 -16.17 -6.68 5.04
N PRO A 41 -17.39 -6.90 5.59
CA PRO A 41 -18.59 -6.33 4.99
C PRO A 41 -18.45 -4.80 4.95
N ARG A 42 -18.92 -4.15 3.87
CA ARG A 42 -19.04 -2.67 3.74
C ARG A 42 -19.89 -2.09 4.89
N LYS A 43 -19.35 -2.01 6.10
CA LYS A 43 -19.97 -1.33 7.22
C LYS A 43 -19.48 0.11 7.19
N GLY A 44 -20.42 1.03 6.98
CA GLY A 44 -20.25 2.46 7.19
C GLY A 44 -19.05 3.06 6.46
N LYS A 45 -19.27 3.67 5.30
CA LYS A 45 -18.40 4.76 4.87
C LYS A 45 -18.52 5.88 5.90
N ASP A 46 -17.81 5.81 7.02
CA ASP A 46 -17.44 7.03 7.70
C ASP A 46 -16.45 7.72 6.75
N ALA A 47 -17.02 8.56 5.89
CA ALA A 47 -16.31 9.20 4.79
C ALA A 47 -15.09 9.98 5.27
N LYS A 48 -15.06 10.33 6.57
CA LYS A 48 -13.97 11.01 7.26
C LYS A 48 -12.67 10.19 7.29
N TYR A 49 -12.71 8.86 7.45
CA TYR A 49 -11.50 8.04 7.65
C TYR A 49 -11.31 7.01 6.53
N ASN A 50 -11.56 7.42 5.29
CA ASN A 50 -11.21 6.60 4.14
C ASN A 50 -9.73 6.82 3.76
N VAL A 51 -9.17 5.90 2.98
CA VAL A 51 -7.75 5.92 2.59
C VAL A 51 -7.34 7.24 1.91
N LEU A 52 -8.21 7.84 1.09
CA LEU A 52 -7.90 9.08 0.39
C LEU A 52 -7.92 10.30 1.32
N THR A 53 -8.82 10.33 2.31
CA THR A 53 -8.86 11.41 3.31
C THR A 53 -7.65 11.34 4.22
N ILE A 54 -7.32 10.15 4.74
CA ILE A 54 -6.13 9.93 5.59
C ILE A 54 -4.85 10.32 4.84
N TRP A 55 -4.74 9.96 3.55
CA TRP A 55 -3.60 10.35 2.72
C TRP A 55 -3.51 11.87 2.48
N GLY A 56 -4.66 12.51 2.24
CA GLY A 56 -4.76 13.96 2.10
C GLY A 56 -4.34 14.70 3.38
N ASP A 57 -4.83 14.23 4.53
CA ASP A 57 -4.52 14.79 5.84
C ASP A 57 -3.03 14.65 6.17
N MET A 58 -2.42 13.49 5.90
CA MET A 58 -0.98 13.29 6.06
C MET A 58 -0.16 14.34 5.29
N LYS A 59 -0.54 14.60 4.03
CA LYS A 59 0.09 15.61 3.17
C LYS A 59 -0.15 17.03 3.71
N GLN A 60 -1.37 17.35 4.15
CA GLN A 60 -1.72 18.66 4.71
C GLN A 60 -0.92 18.96 5.99
N MET A 61 -0.74 17.94 6.84
CA MET A 61 0.04 18.01 8.07
C MET A 61 1.57 18.03 7.84
N ARG A 62 1.99 18.02 6.57
CA ARG A 62 3.39 18.02 6.11
C ARG A 62 4.18 16.85 6.69
N ILE A 63 3.54 15.70 6.84
CA ILE A 63 4.20 14.47 7.26
C ILE A 63 4.62 13.75 5.99
N SER A 64 5.93 13.62 5.79
CA SER A 64 6.50 12.98 4.60
C SER A 64 6.27 11.47 4.66
N PRO A 65 5.58 10.87 3.66
CA PRO A 65 5.50 9.42 3.54
C PRO A 65 6.88 8.84 3.26
N ASP A 66 7.15 7.65 3.81
CA ASP A 66 8.40 6.93 3.59
C ASP A 66 8.20 5.69 2.69
N VAL A 67 9.27 4.91 2.51
CA VAL A 67 9.25 3.67 1.73
C VAL A 67 8.16 2.71 2.22
N VAL A 68 7.95 2.63 3.54
CA VAL A 68 6.94 1.74 4.13
C VAL A 68 5.54 2.27 3.81
N THR A 69 5.29 3.57 3.98
CA THR A 69 3.99 4.17 3.68
C THR A 69 3.61 3.97 2.20
N TYR A 70 4.53 4.22 1.26
CA TYR A 70 4.27 3.98 -0.16
C TYR A 70 4.06 2.49 -0.47
N THR A 71 4.83 1.61 0.16
CA THR A 71 4.67 0.15 -0.02
C THR A 71 3.29 -0.32 0.46
N VAL A 72 2.79 0.21 1.59
CA VAL A 72 1.42 -0.05 2.08
C VAL A 72 0.38 0.40 1.06
N MET A 73 0.51 1.61 0.52
CA MET A 73 -0.43 2.12 -0.49
C MET A 73 -0.43 1.27 -1.76
N ILE A 74 0.75 0.88 -2.24
CA ILE A 74 0.91 0.05 -3.43
C ILE A 74 0.31 -1.34 -3.21
N ASP A 75 0.72 -2.05 -2.15
CA ASP A 75 0.22 -3.40 -1.83
C ASP A 75 -1.29 -3.39 -1.58
N GLY A 76 -1.75 -2.36 -0.85
CA GLY A 76 -3.14 -2.00 -0.72
C GLY A 76 -3.83 -1.97 -2.06
N HIS A 77 -3.53 -0.99 -2.93
CA HIS A 77 -4.21 -0.85 -4.22
C HIS A 77 -4.13 -2.10 -5.12
N MET A 78 -3.02 -2.83 -5.08
CA MET A 78 -2.86 -4.09 -5.81
C MET A 78 -3.84 -5.17 -5.35
N LYS A 79 -4.13 -5.27 -4.05
CA LYS A 79 -5.09 -6.25 -3.51
C LYS A 79 -6.55 -5.94 -3.93
N ILE A 80 -6.94 -4.69 -4.20
CA ILE A 80 -8.29 -4.27 -4.66
C ILE A 80 -8.36 -4.28 -6.18
N HIS A 81 -7.35 -4.82 -6.84
CA HIS A 81 -7.24 -4.81 -8.30
C HIS A 81 -7.31 -3.37 -8.87
N ASN A 82 -6.86 -2.38 -8.10
CA ASN A 82 -6.74 -1.00 -8.56
C ASN A 82 -5.30 -0.72 -9.00
N LEU A 83 -4.94 -1.31 -10.14
CA LEU A 83 -3.60 -1.22 -10.70
C LEU A 83 -3.20 0.24 -11.02
N GLU A 84 -4.13 1.04 -11.49
CA GLU A 84 -3.89 2.44 -11.87
C GLU A 84 -3.32 3.25 -10.69
N ASN A 85 -3.98 3.20 -9.53
CA ASN A 85 -3.50 3.90 -8.34
C ASN A 85 -2.19 3.31 -7.82
N ALA A 86 -2.01 1.99 -7.86
CA ALA A 86 -0.76 1.36 -7.44
C ALA A 86 0.44 1.88 -8.26
N ILE A 87 0.27 2.04 -9.58
CA ILE A 87 1.29 2.59 -10.48
C ILE A 87 1.54 4.08 -10.19
N ILE A 88 0.48 4.86 -9.91
CA ILE A 88 0.61 6.28 -9.54
C ILE A 88 1.49 6.43 -8.27
N PHE A 89 1.20 5.65 -7.23
CA PHE A 89 2.00 5.67 -6.00
C PHE A 89 3.44 5.22 -6.22
N PHE A 90 3.65 4.19 -7.05
CA PHE A 90 5.00 3.75 -7.42
C PHE A 90 5.78 4.84 -8.16
N LYS A 91 5.17 5.52 -9.14
CA LYS A 91 5.81 6.63 -9.87
C LYS A 91 6.11 7.82 -8.96
N GLU A 92 5.20 8.15 -8.04
CA GLU A 92 5.41 9.21 -7.05
C GLU A 92 6.60 8.89 -6.13
N MET A 93 6.68 7.65 -5.63
CA MET A 93 7.80 7.17 -4.82
C MET A 93 9.15 7.33 -5.54
N ILE A 94 9.24 6.93 -6.80
CA ILE A 94 10.44 7.12 -7.64
C ILE A 94 10.76 8.60 -7.85
N ALA A 95 9.76 9.43 -8.14
CA ALA A 95 9.95 10.86 -8.35
C ALA A 95 10.50 11.57 -7.09
N LEU A 96 10.15 11.07 -5.91
CA LEU A 96 10.66 11.53 -4.62
C LEU A 96 12.02 10.92 -4.24
N ARG A 97 12.62 10.11 -5.13
CA ARG A 97 13.89 9.39 -4.89
C ARG A 97 13.83 8.43 -3.70
N LEU A 98 12.65 7.93 -3.37
CA LEU A 98 12.49 6.84 -2.43
C LEU A 98 12.71 5.53 -3.18
N GLU A 99 13.73 4.77 -2.80
CA GLU A 99 14.10 3.54 -3.49
C GLU A 99 13.13 2.40 -3.11
N PRO A 100 12.38 1.83 -4.07
CA PRO A 100 11.52 0.68 -3.80
C PRO A 100 12.34 -0.52 -3.41
N ASP A 101 11.91 -1.21 -2.37
CA ASP A 101 12.60 -2.39 -1.88
C ASP A 101 11.97 -3.67 -2.44
N ILE A 102 12.52 -4.81 -2.02
CA ILE A 102 12.01 -6.12 -2.43
C ILE A 102 10.54 -6.31 -2.06
N VAL A 103 10.07 -5.72 -0.96
CA VAL A 103 8.67 -5.83 -0.52
C VAL A 103 7.77 -5.06 -1.48
N THR A 104 8.16 -3.83 -1.87
CA THR A 104 7.41 -3.03 -2.87
C THR A 104 7.26 -3.79 -4.18
N TYR A 105 8.36 -4.34 -4.72
CA TYR A 105 8.29 -5.08 -5.98
C TYR A 105 7.53 -6.40 -5.86
N THR A 106 7.65 -7.10 -4.73
CA THR A 106 6.89 -8.34 -4.48
C THR A 106 5.39 -8.07 -4.45
N ALA A 107 4.96 -6.95 -3.83
CA ALA A 107 3.57 -6.54 -3.79
C ALA A 107 3.00 -6.29 -5.20
N LEU A 108 3.74 -5.53 -6.03
CA LEU A 108 3.36 -5.26 -7.42
C LEU A 108 3.22 -6.55 -8.24
N VAL A 109 4.24 -7.41 -8.22
CA VAL A 109 4.23 -8.69 -8.97
C VAL A 109 3.10 -9.60 -8.50
N SER A 110 2.95 -9.78 -7.18
CA SER A 110 1.90 -10.63 -6.59
C SER A 110 0.51 -10.17 -6.98
N GLY A 111 0.23 -8.86 -6.88
CA GLY A 111 -1.05 -8.30 -7.27
C GLY A 111 -1.33 -8.41 -8.77
N LEU A 112 -0.30 -8.23 -9.61
CA LEU A 112 -0.44 -8.32 -11.07
C LEU A 112 -0.76 -9.75 -11.51
N LEU A 113 -0.05 -10.74 -10.96
CA LEU A 113 -0.32 -12.16 -11.22
C LEU A 113 -1.75 -12.55 -10.81
N LYS A 114 -2.22 -12.06 -9.66
CA LYS A 114 -3.60 -12.30 -9.19
C LYS A 114 -4.64 -11.56 -10.01
N GLY A 115 -4.30 -10.41 -10.58
CA GLY A 115 -5.16 -9.64 -11.48
C GLY A 115 -5.23 -10.17 -12.91
N GLY A 116 -4.48 -11.23 -13.25
CA GLY A 116 -4.45 -11.79 -14.61
C GLY A 116 -3.62 -10.97 -15.61
N TYR A 117 -2.80 -10.03 -15.14
CA TYR A 117 -1.91 -9.25 -15.99
C TYR A 117 -0.68 -10.07 -16.40
N THR A 118 -0.25 -9.94 -17.66
CA THR A 118 0.90 -10.71 -18.18
C THR A 118 2.23 -10.10 -17.72
N GLU A 119 3.20 -10.95 -17.37
CA GLU A 119 4.54 -10.54 -16.90
C GLU A 119 5.24 -9.53 -17.83
N ASN A 120 5.00 -9.63 -19.14
CA ASN A 120 5.57 -8.72 -20.13
C ASN A 120 4.99 -7.29 -20.07
N ALA A 121 3.74 -7.12 -19.64
CA ALA A 121 3.18 -5.79 -19.38
C ALA A 121 3.77 -5.21 -18.08
N VAL A 122 3.99 -6.06 -17.08
CA VAL A 122 4.54 -5.70 -15.77
C VAL A 122 5.96 -5.13 -15.87
N MET A 123 6.86 -5.83 -16.56
CA MET A 123 8.27 -5.42 -16.67
C MET A 123 8.48 -4.15 -17.51
N LYS A 124 7.51 -3.78 -18.35
CA LYS A 124 7.58 -2.54 -19.14
C LYS A 124 7.28 -1.29 -18.31
N GLU A 125 6.39 -1.40 -17.34
CA GLU A 125 6.01 -0.27 -16.48
C GLU A 125 6.86 -0.16 -15.23
N ILE A 126 7.27 -1.30 -14.69
CA ILE A 126 8.05 -1.41 -13.45
C ILE A 126 9.38 -2.01 -13.87
N THR A 127 10.42 -1.19 -14.03
CA THR A 127 11.78 -1.64 -14.34
C THR A 127 12.53 -1.88 -13.02
N PRO A 128 12.59 -3.12 -12.48
CA PRO A 128 13.27 -3.38 -11.22
C PRO A 128 14.79 -3.47 -11.47
N PRO A 129 15.64 -3.15 -10.50
CA PRO A 129 17.07 -3.43 -10.59
C PRO A 129 17.35 -4.93 -10.82
N LEU A 130 18.42 -5.25 -11.55
CA LEU A 130 18.82 -6.64 -11.87
C LEU A 130 18.86 -7.57 -10.63
N HIS A 131 19.37 -7.05 -9.51
CA HIS A 131 19.47 -7.82 -8.27
C HIS A 131 18.09 -8.16 -7.67
N ILE A 132 17.07 -7.32 -7.90
CA ILE A 132 15.68 -7.57 -7.52
C ILE A 132 15.03 -8.55 -8.50
N ILE A 133 15.23 -8.39 -9.81
CA ILE A 133 14.71 -9.30 -10.85
C ILE A 133 15.08 -10.75 -10.52
N SER A 134 16.36 -11.01 -10.23
CA SER A 134 16.84 -12.36 -9.90
C SER A 134 16.19 -12.98 -8.65
N LYS A 135 15.75 -12.16 -7.69
CA LYS A 135 15.03 -12.61 -6.49
C LYS A 135 13.55 -12.84 -6.80
N LEU A 136 12.93 -11.98 -7.61
CA LEU A 136 11.54 -12.10 -8.03
C LEU A 136 11.32 -13.33 -8.92
N GLU A 137 12.20 -13.60 -9.88
CA GLU A 137 12.12 -14.79 -10.74
C GLU A 137 12.05 -16.08 -9.91
N ARG A 138 12.88 -16.19 -8.87
CA ARG A 138 12.84 -17.33 -7.94
C ARG A 138 11.50 -17.43 -7.20
N GLN A 139 10.93 -16.29 -6.77
CA GLN A 139 9.63 -16.26 -6.11
C GLN A 139 8.49 -16.62 -7.07
N ILE A 140 8.50 -16.12 -8.30
CA ILE A 140 7.52 -16.42 -9.35
C ILE A 140 7.56 -17.91 -9.70
N ILE A 141 8.74 -18.48 -9.91
CA ILE A 141 8.92 -19.93 -10.17
C ILE A 141 8.36 -20.75 -9.01
N LYS A 142 8.61 -20.35 -7.76
CA LYS A 142 8.06 -21.01 -6.57
C LYS A 142 6.54 -20.89 -6.51
N PHE A 143 5.99 -19.73 -6.81
CA PHE A 143 4.53 -19.49 -6.83
C PHE A 143 3.84 -20.35 -7.90
N ARG A 144 4.44 -20.48 -9.09
CA ARG A 144 3.93 -21.38 -10.14
C ARG A 144 3.94 -22.84 -9.69
N LYS A 145 5.00 -23.32 -9.02
CA LYS A 145 5.09 -24.73 -8.55
C LYS A 145 4.10 -25.11 -7.44
N VAL A 146 3.59 -24.14 -6.67
CA VAL A 146 2.67 -24.40 -5.54
C VAL A 146 1.20 -24.43 -6.01
N ASN A 147 0.91 -23.89 -7.20
CA ASN A 147 -0.45 -23.80 -7.74
C ASN A 147 -0.76 -24.83 -8.84
N PHE A 148 0.05 -25.90 -8.96
CA PHE A 148 -0.20 -27.08 -9.81
C PHE A 148 -0.05 -28.37 -9.01
#